data_AF-A0A1N6WRA4-F1
#
_entry.id   AF-A0A1N6WRA4-F1
#
_cell.length_a   1.000
_cell.length_b   1.000
_cell.length_c   1.000
_cell.angle_alpha   90.00
_cell.angle_beta   90.00
_cell.angle_gamma   90.00
#
_symmetry.space_group_name_H-M   'P 1'
#
loop_
_entity.id
_entity.type
_entity.pdbx_description
1 polymer ?
#
loop_
_entity_poly.entity_id
_entity_poly.type
_entity_poly.pdbx_seq_one_letter_code
_entity_poly.pdbx_strand_id
1 'polypeptide(L)'
;MKDFKQPIKSISDCFTPELTKQFQIEMDAAIKKIDMIPVLAILEKYQIAHFQDSIDFVEALRPYITGWQKENEGSKLYSDVTTSESRCIACEYGKGMVIYEFEFIHSLAPEPMNRVVYGRDFGILFDIRNEILFEVRVCNAFLDKKEMKLL
;
A
#
# COMPACT_ATOMS: atom_id res chain seq x y z
N MET A 1 -35.99 -24.83 -9.38
CA MET A 1 -35.18 -23.66 -9.79
C MET A 1 -33.73 -24.00 -9.50
N LYS A 2 -32.87 -24.01 -10.52
CA LYS A 2 -31.42 -24.13 -10.32
C LYS A 2 -30.92 -22.75 -9.93
N ASP A 3 -30.52 -22.57 -8.69
CA ASP A 3 -29.75 -21.40 -8.26
C ASP A 3 -28.40 -21.46 -8.98
N PHE A 4 -28.31 -20.75 -10.11
CA PHE A 4 -27.03 -20.40 -10.70
C PHE A 4 -26.34 -19.45 -9.73
N LYS A 5 -25.61 -20.00 -8.76
CA LYS A 5 -24.55 -19.25 -8.08
C LYS A 5 -23.62 -18.80 -9.20
N GLN A 6 -23.65 -17.51 -9.53
CA GLN A 6 -22.61 -16.91 -10.36
C GLN A 6 -21.26 -17.34 -9.76
N PRO A 7 -20.28 -17.77 -10.56
CA PRO A 7 -18.96 -18.07 -10.03
C PRO A 7 -18.48 -16.81 -9.33
N ILE A 8 -18.08 -16.95 -8.06
CA ILE A 8 -17.47 -15.88 -7.30
C ILE A 8 -16.28 -15.42 -8.14
N LYS A 9 -16.40 -14.22 -8.72
CA LYS A 9 -15.27 -13.59 -9.40
C LYS A 9 -14.19 -13.39 -8.34
N SER A 10 -12.97 -13.76 -8.64
CA SER A 10 -11.79 -13.41 -7.84
C SER A 10 -11.13 -12.17 -8.46
N ILE A 11 -10.22 -11.51 -7.73
CA ILE A 11 -9.40 -10.44 -8.30
C ILE A 11 -8.69 -10.94 -9.56
N SER A 12 -8.12 -12.15 -9.55
CA SER A 12 -7.38 -12.70 -10.68
C SER A 12 -8.18 -12.82 -11.97
N ASP A 13 -9.51 -12.95 -11.89
CA ASP A 13 -10.36 -13.01 -13.09
C ASP A 13 -10.49 -11.65 -13.80
N CYS A 14 -10.09 -10.56 -13.15
CA CYS A 14 -10.12 -9.20 -13.69
C CYS A 14 -8.81 -8.79 -14.38
N PHE A 15 -7.78 -9.63 -14.34
CA PHE A 15 -6.43 -9.26 -14.76
C PHE A 15 -5.87 -10.10 -15.90
N THR A 16 -5.08 -9.44 -16.74
CA THR A 16 -4.11 -10.04 -17.68
C THR A 16 -2.69 -9.62 -17.25
N PRO A 17 -1.63 -10.18 -17.84
CA PRO A 17 -0.26 -9.74 -17.56
C PRO A 17 -0.05 -8.24 -17.81
N GLU A 18 -0.63 -7.70 -18.87
CA GLU A 18 -0.53 -6.29 -19.25
C GLU A 18 -1.28 -5.40 -18.25
N LEU A 19 -2.50 -5.80 -17.88
CA LEU A 19 -3.28 -5.06 -16.88
C LEU A 19 -2.62 -5.10 -15.50
N THR A 20 -1.98 -6.21 -15.14
CA THR A 20 -1.25 -6.35 -13.88
C THR A 20 -0.10 -5.36 -13.81
N LYS A 21 0.71 -5.28 -14.88
CA LYS A 21 1.82 -4.31 -14.98
C LYS A 21 1.33 -2.87 -14.89
N GLN A 22 0.24 -2.56 -15.60
CA GLN A 22 -0.35 -1.21 -15.56
C GLN A 22 -0.89 -0.88 -14.16
N PHE A 23 -1.57 -1.81 -13.52
CA PHE A 23 -2.10 -1.64 -12.17
C PHE A 23 -1.00 -1.38 -11.15
N GLN A 24 0.12 -2.11 -11.21
CA GLN A 24 1.24 -1.88 -10.30
C GLN A 24 1.79 -0.45 -10.42
N ILE A 25 1.95 0.06 -11.65
CA ILE A 25 2.44 1.42 -11.90
C ILE A 25 1.46 2.47 -11.37
N GLU A 26 0.17 2.30 -11.67
CA GLU A 26 -0.86 3.26 -11.26
C GLU A 26 -1.10 3.23 -9.74
N MET A 27 -1.05 2.05 -9.13
CA MET A 27 -1.18 1.88 -7.68
C MET A 27 0.04 2.46 -6.95
N ASP A 28 1.26 2.26 -7.43
CA ASP A 28 2.47 2.90 -6.87
C ASP A 28 2.33 4.43 -6.87
N ALA A 29 1.94 5.00 -8.01
CA ALA A 29 1.70 6.43 -8.12
C ALA A 29 0.57 6.94 -7.22
N ALA A 30 -0.48 6.13 -6.99
CA ALA A 30 -1.57 6.47 -6.10
C ALA A 30 -1.14 6.45 -4.62
N ILE A 31 -0.42 5.40 -4.19
CA ILE A 31 0.04 5.25 -2.81
C ILE A 31 1.05 6.34 -2.45
N LYS A 32 1.94 6.73 -3.37
CA LYS A 32 2.90 7.84 -3.18
C LYS A 32 2.26 9.20 -2.89
N LYS A 33 0.96 9.38 -3.16
CA LYS A 33 0.25 10.61 -2.79
C LYS A 33 -0.10 10.68 -1.30
N ILE A 34 -0.01 9.55 -0.58
CA ILE A 34 -0.39 9.43 0.84
C ILE A 34 -1.79 10.01 1.06
N ASP A 35 -2.70 9.57 0.20
CA ASP A 35 -4.13 9.89 0.23
C ASP A 35 -4.90 8.63 -0.18
N MET A 36 -5.99 8.32 0.51
CA MET A 36 -6.82 7.16 0.21
C MET A 36 -7.64 7.38 -1.06
N ILE A 37 -7.96 8.62 -1.43
CA ILE A 37 -8.82 8.93 -2.58
C ILE A 37 -8.23 8.36 -3.89
N PRO A 38 -6.95 8.61 -4.24
CA PRO A 38 -6.33 7.99 -5.41
C PRO A 38 -6.32 6.46 -5.37
N VAL A 39 -6.06 5.86 -4.21
CA VAL A 39 -6.00 4.39 -4.06
C VAL A 39 -7.37 3.77 -4.37
N LEU A 40 -8.44 4.32 -3.77
CA LEU A 40 -9.81 3.86 -4.00
C LEU A 40 -10.21 4.00 -5.47
N ALA A 41 -9.84 5.12 -6.12
CA ALA A 41 -10.11 5.34 -7.54
C ALA A 41 -9.44 4.29 -8.44
N ILE A 42 -8.23 3.82 -8.09
CA ILE A 42 -7.59 2.72 -8.83
C ILE A 42 -8.36 1.41 -8.62
N LEU A 43 -8.74 1.07 -7.40
CA LEU A 43 -9.51 -0.17 -7.14
C LEU A 43 -10.87 -0.17 -7.87
N GLU A 44 -11.54 0.98 -7.96
CA GLU A 44 -12.77 1.16 -8.73
C GLU A 44 -12.53 1.05 -10.24
N LYS A 45 -11.47 1.68 -10.77
CA LYS A 45 -11.11 1.63 -12.19
C LYS A 45 -10.93 0.20 -12.69
N TYR A 46 -10.28 -0.65 -11.89
CA TYR A 46 -10.06 -2.07 -12.21
C TYR A 46 -11.22 -2.97 -11.77
N GLN A 47 -12.32 -2.39 -11.26
CA GLN A 47 -13.52 -3.09 -10.82
C GLN A 47 -13.25 -4.13 -9.72
N ILE A 48 -12.25 -3.91 -8.87
CA ILE A 48 -11.88 -4.84 -7.80
C ILE A 48 -12.21 -4.34 -6.39
N ALA A 49 -12.70 -3.11 -6.24
CA ALA A 49 -13.00 -2.48 -4.94
C ALA A 49 -14.00 -3.27 -4.06
N HIS A 50 -14.83 -4.12 -4.67
CA HIS A 50 -15.88 -4.87 -3.97
C HIS A 50 -15.42 -6.25 -3.46
N PHE A 51 -14.22 -6.71 -3.82
CA PHE A 51 -13.68 -7.97 -3.30
C PHE A 51 -13.21 -7.82 -1.86
N GLN A 52 -13.40 -8.87 -1.05
CA GLN A 52 -12.99 -8.85 0.36
C GLN A 52 -11.50 -8.52 0.51
N ASP A 53 -10.63 -9.11 -0.31
CA ASP A 53 -9.19 -8.83 -0.29
C ASP A 53 -8.87 -7.34 -0.52
N SER A 54 -9.62 -6.66 -1.40
CA SER A 54 -9.46 -5.22 -1.62
C SER A 54 -9.97 -4.39 -0.44
N ILE A 55 -11.05 -4.83 0.22
CA ILE A 55 -11.59 -4.19 1.42
C ILE A 55 -10.57 -4.33 2.56
N ASP A 56 -10.06 -5.53 2.80
CA ASP A 56 -9.05 -5.83 3.82
C ASP A 56 -7.76 -5.03 3.57
N PHE A 57 -7.33 -4.93 2.30
CA PHE A 57 -6.22 -4.08 1.90
C PHE A 57 -6.44 -2.60 2.28
N VAL A 58 -7.61 -2.05 1.95
CA VAL A 58 -7.96 -0.64 2.26
C VAL A 58 -8.03 -0.41 3.77
N GLU A 59 -8.62 -1.33 4.51
CA GLU A 59 -8.69 -1.26 5.98
C GLU A 59 -7.31 -1.30 6.61
N ALA A 60 -6.43 -2.19 6.12
CA ALA A 60 -5.05 -2.28 6.59
C ALA A 60 -4.19 -1.08 6.20
N LEU A 61 -4.43 -0.47 5.04
CA LEU A 61 -3.64 0.66 4.54
C LEU A 61 -4.02 1.99 5.21
N ARG A 62 -5.30 2.18 5.50
CA ARG A 62 -5.84 3.45 6.02
C ARG A 62 -5.05 4.03 7.20
N PRO A 63 -4.69 3.27 8.25
CA PRO A 63 -3.89 3.80 9.36
C PRO A 63 -2.54 4.38 8.94
N TYR A 64 -1.92 3.85 7.87
CA TYR A 64 -0.65 4.35 7.34
C TYR A 64 -0.81 5.67 6.60
N ILE A 65 -1.88 5.78 5.81
CA ILE A 65 -2.15 6.95 4.98
C ILE A 65 -2.78 8.10 5.76
N THR A 66 -3.63 7.84 6.75
CA THR A 66 -4.32 8.93 7.49
C THR A 66 -3.77 9.14 8.89
N GLY A 67 -3.19 8.12 9.53
CA GLY A 67 -2.82 8.17 10.95
C GLY A 67 -1.66 9.11 11.30
N TRP A 68 -0.94 9.64 10.32
CA TRP A 68 0.14 10.63 10.55
C TRP A 68 -0.39 12.07 10.60
N GLN A 69 -1.61 12.31 10.11
CA GLN A 69 -2.25 13.61 10.16
C GLN A 69 -2.89 13.79 11.53
N LYS A 70 -2.46 14.83 12.25
CA LYS A 70 -3.05 15.20 13.53
C LYS A 70 -3.81 16.49 13.38
N GLU A 71 -5.06 16.45 13.82
CA GLU A 71 -5.92 17.62 13.84
C GLU A 71 -5.24 18.74 14.65
N ASN A 72 -5.23 19.96 14.10
CA ASN A 72 -4.64 21.16 14.71
C ASN A 72 -3.11 21.20 14.86
N GLU A 73 -2.37 20.15 14.50
CA GLU A 73 -0.89 20.17 14.57
C GLU A 73 -0.21 20.58 13.24
N GLY A 74 -0.98 20.92 12.21
CA GLY A 74 -0.43 21.38 10.92
C GLY A 74 0.49 20.35 10.27
N SER A 75 0.06 19.08 10.28
CA SER A 75 0.77 17.96 9.65
C SER A 75 0.98 18.21 8.15
N LYS A 76 2.23 18.10 7.70
CA LYS A 76 2.58 18.15 6.27
C LYS A 76 3.72 17.20 5.96
N LEU A 77 3.73 16.69 4.73
CA LEU A 77 4.88 15.96 4.20
C LEU A 77 6.10 16.89 4.19
N TYR A 78 7.23 16.35 4.65
CA TYR A 78 8.51 17.03 4.69
C TYR A 78 9.34 16.74 3.44
N SER A 79 9.20 15.53 2.90
CA SER A 79 9.85 15.06 1.68
C SER A 79 8.87 14.33 0.77
N ASP A 80 9.29 14.10 -0.47
CA ASP A 80 8.59 13.17 -1.36
C ASP A 80 8.63 11.74 -0.80
N VAL A 81 7.62 10.94 -1.17
CA VAL A 81 7.56 9.52 -0.81
C VAL A 81 8.54 8.74 -1.68
N THR A 82 9.41 7.99 -1.02
CA THR A 82 10.39 7.14 -1.69
C THR A 82 9.96 5.69 -1.61
N THR A 83 10.45 4.87 -2.54
CA THR A 83 10.21 3.43 -2.53
C THR A 83 11.50 2.62 -2.57
N SER A 84 11.47 1.44 -1.97
CA SER A 84 12.54 0.46 -2.03
C SER A 84 12.01 -0.98 -2.11
N GLU A 85 12.79 -1.89 -2.68
CA GLU A 85 12.47 -3.32 -2.67
C GLU A 85 12.86 -3.94 -1.33
N SER A 86 12.01 -4.82 -0.81
CA SER A 86 12.29 -5.61 0.39
C SER A 86 11.63 -6.98 0.32
N ARG A 87 11.76 -7.77 1.39
CA ARG A 87 11.14 -9.07 1.57
C ARG A 87 10.42 -9.16 2.91
N CYS A 88 9.30 -9.87 2.95
CA CYS A 88 8.56 -10.11 4.18
C CYS A 88 9.37 -11.03 5.11
N ILE A 89 9.32 -10.76 6.41
CA ILE A 89 9.98 -11.59 7.44
C ILE A 89 9.00 -12.32 8.36
N ALA A 90 7.70 -12.25 8.05
CA ALA A 90 6.64 -12.83 8.88
C ALA A 90 5.67 -13.68 8.03
N CYS A 91 4.46 -13.18 7.77
CA CYS A 91 3.35 -13.94 7.21
C CYS A 91 3.61 -14.55 5.83
N GLU A 92 4.45 -13.90 5.02
CA GLU A 92 4.76 -14.28 3.65
C GLU A 92 6.28 -14.36 3.46
N TYR A 93 6.96 -15.03 4.40
CA TYR A 93 8.41 -15.06 4.53
C TYR A 93 9.16 -15.16 3.18
N GLY A 94 10.03 -14.20 2.92
CA GLY A 94 10.87 -14.14 1.73
C GLY A 94 10.19 -13.57 0.47
N LYS A 95 8.86 -13.40 0.44
CA LYS A 95 8.17 -12.77 -0.71
C LYS A 95 8.59 -11.32 -0.86
N GLY A 96 8.83 -10.93 -2.10
CA GLY A 96 9.19 -9.56 -2.47
C GLY A 96 8.03 -8.59 -2.23
N MET A 97 8.36 -7.36 -1.85
CA MET A 97 7.40 -6.28 -1.64
C MET A 97 8.06 -4.92 -1.94
N VAL A 98 7.22 -3.90 -2.06
CA VAL A 98 7.65 -2.51 -2.19
C VAL A 98 7.41 -1.79 -0.86
N ILE A 99 8.46 -1.22 -0.28
CA ILE A 99 8.36 -0.37 0.91
C ILE A 99 8.15 1.06 0.46
N TYR A 100 7.22 1.75 1.09
CA TYR A 100 6.96 3.18 0.95
C TYR A 100 7.47 3.87 2.20
N GLU A 101 8.37 4.83 2.03
CA GLU A 101 8.98 5.59 3.13
C GLU A 101 8.71 7.07 2.91
N PHE A 102 8.22 7.75 3.95
CA PHE A 102 7.97 9.19 3.89
C PHE A 102 8.23 9.88 5.24
N GLU A 103 8.55 11.16 5.14
CA GLU A 103 8.82 12.01 6.29
C GLU A 103 7.74 13.09 6.41
N PHE A 104 7.38 13.45 7.64
CA PHE A 104 6.39 14.49 7.92
C PHE A 104 6.76 15.32 9.15
N ILE A 105 6.18 16.51 9.23
CA ILE A 105 6.34 17.42 10.37
C ILE A 105 4.99 17.94 10.86
N HIS A 106 4.93 18.26 12.14
CA HIS A 106 3.78 18.86 12.81
C HIS A 106 4.03 20.35 13.04
N SER A 107 3.89 21.17 11.99
CA SER A 107 4.37 22.56 12.00
C SER A 107 3.72 23.49 13.02
N LEU A 108 2.55 23.12 13.56
CA LEU A 108 1.81 23.88 14.57
C LEU A 108 1.83 23.23 15.97
N ALA A 109 2.59 22.14 16.15
CA ALA A 109 2.74 21.51 17.47
C ALA A 109 3.51 22.43 18.47
N PRO A 110 3.38 22.20 19.78
CA PRO A 110 4.19 22.91 20.78
C PRO A 110 5.69 22.67 20.59
N GLU A 111 6.52 23.66 20.93
CA GLU A 111 7.98 23.45 20.92
C GLU A 111 8.39 22.42 21.99
N PRO A 112 9.34 21.51 21.69
CA PRO A 112 10.17 21.46 20.48
C PRO A 112 9.58 20.61 19.32
N MET A 113 8.38 20.07 19.47
CA MET A 113 7.79 19.07 18.56
C MET A 113 7.52 19.60 17.15
N ASN A 114 7.34 20.91 16.98
CA ASN A 114 7.20 21.55 15.67
C ASN A 114 8.46 21.52 14.79
N ARG A 115 9.60 21.13 15.34
CA ARG A 115 10.89 21.02 14.61
C ARG A 115 11.30 19.56 14.38
N VAL A 116 10.58 18.61 14.95
CA VAL A 116 10.89 17.19 14.80
C VAL A 116 10.37 16.68 13.46
N VAL A 117 11.25 16.02 12.70
CA VAL A 117 10.90 15.27 11.49
C VAL A 117 10.64 13.83 11.89
N TYR A 118 9.46 13.33 11.55
CA TYR A 118 9.03 11.97 11.82
C TYR A 118 9.12 11.16 10.54
N GLY A 119 9.73 9.98 10.61
CA GLY A 119 9.72 8.99 9.53
C GLY A 119 8.61 7.97 9.72
N ARG A 120 8.02 7.52 8.61
CA ARG A 120 7.08 6.41 8.58
C ARG A 120 7.33 5.53 7.36
N ASP A 121 7.13 4.23 7.55
CA ASP A 121 7.22 3.25 6.49
C ASP A 121 6.09 2.22 6.55
N PHE A 122 5.86 1.56 5.42
CA PHE A 122 5.01 0.38 5.29
C PHE A 122 5.31 -0.34 3.96
N GLY A 123 5.07 -1.64 3.92
CA GLY A 123 5.23 -2.48 2.74
C GLY A 123 3.92 -2.79 2.03
N ILE A 124 3.98 -2.96 0.72
CA ILE A 124 2.88 -3.45 -0.11
C ILE A 124 3.36 -4.67 -0.87
N LEU A 125 2.65 -5.77 -0.67
CA LEU A 125 2.87 -7.04 -1.35
C LEU A 125 1.81 -7.21 -2.43
N PHE A 126 2.26 -7.40 -3.67
CA PHE A 126 1.42 -7.82 -4.78
C PHE A 126 1.60 -9.33 -4.96
N ASP A 127 0.57 -10.13 -4.66
CA ASP A 127 0.61 -11.57 -4.92
C ASP A 127 0.36 -11.78 -6.41
N ILE A 128 1.43 -11.93 -7.17
CA ILE A 128 1.40 -12.13 -8.62
C ILE A 128 1.86 -13.55 -8.92
N ARG A 129 1.01 -14.29 -9.63
CA ARG A 129 1.30 -15.68 -10.04
C ARG A 129 1.06 -15.79 -11.53
N ASN A 130 2.05 -16.31 -12.27
CA ASN A 130 2.02 -16.35 -13.73
C ASN A 130 1.67 -14.98 -14.36
N GLU A 131 2.27 -13.91 -13.83
CA GLU A 131 2.04 -12.51 -14.24
C GLU A 131 0.62 -11.96 -13.99
N ILE A 132 -0.25 -12.71 -13.31
CA ILE A 132 -1.61 -12.28 -12.96
C ILE A 132 -1.66 -11.85 -11.49
N LEU A 133 -2.28 -10.71 -11.22
CA LEU A 133 -2.56 -10.26 -9.86
C LEU A 133 -3.65 -11.12 -9.20
N PHE A 134 -3.34 -11.71 -8.05
CA PHE A 134 -4.31 -12.42 -7.22
C PHE A 134 -4.78 -11.58 -6.03
N GLU A 135 -3.88 -10.79 -5.45
CA GLU A 135 -4.15 -10.11 -4.18
C GLU A 135 -3.19 -8.93 -3.97
N VAL A 136 -3.62 -7.95 -3.19
CA VAL A 136 -2.77 -6.86 -2.70
C VAL A 136 -2.86 -6.81 -1.19
N ARG A 137 -1.72 -6.73 -0.50
CA ARG A 137 -1.67 -6.74 0.96
C ARG A 137 -0.72 -5.68 1.50
N VAL A 138 -1.03 -5.18 2.69
CA VAL A 138 -0.13 -4.33 3.48
C VAL A 138 0.74 -5.22 4.37
N CYS A 139 2.02 -4.87 4.49
CA CYS A 139 2.98 -5.56 5.35
C CYS A 139 3.74 -4.55 6.21
N ASN A 140 3.93 -4.87 7.49
CA ASN A 140 4.69 -4.05 8.45
C ASN A 140 5.91 -4.79 9.02
N ALA A 141 6.20 -5.98 8.50
CA ALA A 141 7.29 -6.83 8.92
C ALA A 141 8.14 -7.19 7.70
N PHE A 142 9.17 -6.40 7.47
CA PHE A 142 10.04 -6.49 6.30
C PHE A 142 11.50 -6.18 6.66
N LEU A 143 12.41 -6.63 5.79
CA LEU A 143 13.83 -6.36 5.94
C LEU A 143 14.13 -4.88 5.69
N ASP A 144 14.97 -4.30 6.53
CA ASP A 144 15.48 -2.95 6.29
C ASP A 144 16.53 -2.93 5.16
N LYS A 145 16.92 -1.73 4.71
CA LYS A 145 17.90 -1.55 3.63
C LYS A 145 19.27 -2.15 3.92
N LYS A 146 19.67 -2.30 5.19
CA LYS A 146 20.96 -2.91 5.56
C LYS A 146 20.84 -4.42 5.52
N GLU A 147 19.75 -4.97 6.05
CA GLU A 147 19.47 -6.40 6.03
C GLU A 147 19.35 -6.93 4.59
N MET A 148 18.72 -6.16 3.69
CA MET A 148 18.65 -6.48 2.26
C MET A 148 20.02 -6.55 1.56
N LYS A 149 21.07 -5.90 2.08
CA LYS A 149 22.43 -5.98 1.51
C LYS A 149 23.22 -7.22 1.94
N LEU A 150 22.70 -7.96 2.92
CA LEU A 150 23.33 -9.17 3.46
C LEU A 150 22.84 -10.46 2.79
N LEU A 151 21.91 -10.34 1.84
CA LEU A 151 21.36 -11.41 1.01
C LEU A 151 22.03 -11.46 -0.37
#